data_AF-A0A965KE04-F1
#
_entry.id   AF-A0A965KE04-F1
#
_cell.length_a   1.000
_cell.length_b   1.000
_cell.length_c   1.000
_cell.angle_alpha   90.00
_cell.angle_beta   90.00
_cell.angle_gamma   90.00
#
_symmetry.space_group_name_H-M   'P 1'
#
loop_
_entity.id
_entity.type
_entity.pdbx_description
1 polymer ?
#
loop_
_entity_poly.entity_id
_entity_poly.type
_entity_poly.pdbx_seq_one_letter_code
_entity_poly.pdbx_strand_id
1 'polypeptide(L)' 'MRKTIRQELSQMSAEQLLVQATEIRKELFNLRMKRMSAPLKDVHISRKLRKSLACALTFLKQKSL' A
#
# COMPACT_ATOMS: atom_id res chain seq x y z
N MET A 1 4.11 -15.16 14.84
CA MET A 1 2.89 -14.39 14.48
C MET A 1 3.24 -13.44 13.33
N ARG A 2 2.59 -13.53 12.16
CA ARG A 2 2.79 -12.52 11.09
C ARG A 2 2.19 -11.20 11.60
N LYS A 3 3.02 -10.17 11.83
CA LYS A 3 2.52 -8.82 12.06
C LYS A 3 1.59 -8.48 10.90
N THR A 4 0.38 -8.04 11.22
CA THR A 4 -0.54 -7.62 10.18
C THR A 4 -0.01 -6.31 9.60
N ILE A 5 -0.07 -6.11 8.28
CA ILE A 5 0.35 -4.87 7.59
C ILE A 5 -0.16 -3.61 8.31
N ARG A 6 -1.33 -3.71 8.97
CA ARG A 6 -1.91 -2.64 9.79
C ARG A 6 -1.07 -2.27 11.02
N GLN A 7 -0.54 -3.28 11.73
CA GLN A 7 0.33 -3.07 12.89
C GLN A 7 1.65 -2.42 12.48
N GLU A 8 2.22 -2.85 11.35
CA GLU A 8 3.45 -2.26 10.80
C GLU A 8 3.23 -0.80 10.43
N LEU A 9 2.17 -0.49 9.68
CA LEU A 9 1.82 0.89 9.30
C LEU A 9 1.52 1.78 10.53
N SER A 10 0.92 1.26 11.59
CA SER A 10 0.64 2.05 12.80
C SER A 10 1.92 2.50 13.54
N GLN A 11 3.00 1.72 13.44
CA GLN A 11 4.26 1.98 14.12
C GLN A 11 5.16 2.95 13.34
N MET A 12 4.89 3.19 12.06
CA MET A 12 5.68 4.06 11.20
C MET A 12 5.52 5.55 11.54
N SER A 13 6.56 6.34 11.30
CA SER A 13 6.48 7.81 11.37
C SER A 13 5.65 8.38 10.21
N ALA A 14 5.24 9.65 10.30
CA ALA A 14 4.48 10.30 9.22
C ALA A 14 5.25 10.33 7.89
N GLU A 15 6.56 10.57 7.93
CA GLU A 15 7.46 10.53 6.76
C GLU A 15 7.55 9.12 6.17
N GLN A 16 7.70 8.11 7.03
CA GLN A 16 7.73 6.70 6.61
C GLN A 16 6.39 6.29 5.96
N LEU A 17 5.27 6.75 6.50
CA LEU A 17 3.94 6.51 5.92
C LEU A 17 3.78 7.19 4.55
N LEU A 18 4.32 8.40 4.37
CA LEU A 18 4.36 9.08 3.06
C LEU A 18 5.15 8.26 2.05
N VAL A 19 6.37 7.87 2.40
CA VAL A 19 7.25 7.05 1.54
C VAL A 19 6.53 5.75 1.18
N GLN A 20 5.96 5.04 2.16
CA GLN A 20 5.25 3.80 1.93
C GLN A 20 4.03 3.99 1.02
N ALA A 21 3.26 5.06 1.19
CA ALA A 21 2.14 5.39 0.32
C ALA A 21 2.60 5.67 -1.13
N THR A 22 3.74 6.34 -1.31
CA THR A 22 4.31 6.57 -2.66
C THR A 22 4.77 5.28 -3.32
N GLU A 23 5.42 4.38 -2.58
CA GLU A 23 5.84 3.08 -3.12
C GLU A 23 4.64 2.21 -3.51
N ILE A 24 3.60 2.13 -2.67
CA ILE A 24 2.38 1.38 -3.00
C ILE A 24 1.70 1.95 -4.26
N ARG A 25 1.74 3.28 -4.48
CA ARG A 25 1.21 3.91 -5.71
C ARG A 25 2.03 3.49 -6.95
N LYS A 26 3.36 3.46 -6.85
CA LYS A 26 4.24 2.99 -7.94
C LYS A 26 3.97 1.51 -8.25
N GLU A 27 3.84 0.67 -7.23
CA GLU A 27 3.52 -0.75 -7.42
C GLU A 27 2.16 -0.95 -8.10
N LEU A 28 1.13 -0.20 -7.69
CA LEU A 28 -0.17 -0.23 -8.35
C LEU A 28 -0.08 0.20 -9.81
N PHE A 29 0.70 1.23 -10.12
CA PHE A 29 0.94 1.65 -11.51
C PHE A 29 1.62 0.55 -12.32
N ASN A 30 2.70 -0.03 -11.79
CA ASN A 30 3.42 -1.13 -12.43
C ASN A 30 2.52 -2.35 -12.66
N LEU A 31 1.64 -2.68 -11.72
CA LEU A 31 0.67 -3.76 -11.88
C LEU A 31 -0.37 -3.45 -12.96
N ARG A 32 -0.81 -2.20 -13.09
CA ARG A 32 -1.70 -1.79 -14.18
C ARG A 32 -1.02 -1.97 -15.54
N MET A 33 0.24 -1.54 -15.67
CA MET A 33 1.03 -1.73 -16.89
C MET A 33 1.23 -3.21 -17.21
N LYS A 34 1.62 -4.03 -16.21
CA LYS A 34 1.79 -5.48 -16.38
C LYS A 34 0.50 -6.17 -16.79
N ARG A 35 -0.65 -5.79 -16.23
CA ARG A 35 -1.96 -6.34 -16.59
C ARG A 35 -2.32 -6.11 -18.06
N MET A 36 -1.87 -4.99 -18.64
CA MET A 36 -2.08 -4.72 -20.06
C MET A 36 -1.20 -5.58 -20.97
N SER A 37 -0.01 -5.94 -20.50
CA SER A 37 0.95 -6.74 -21.27
C SER A 37 0.72 -8.26 -21.14
N ALA A 38 0.22 -8.73 -19.99
CA ALA A 38 -0.02 -10.15 -19.73
C ALA A 38 -1.05 -10.36 -18.61
N PRO A 39 -1.74 -11.53 -18.59
CA PRO A 39 -2.60 -11.90 -17.46
C PRO A 39 -1.77 -12.00 -16.16
N LEU A 40 -2.24 -11.36 -15.11
CA LEU A 40 -1.60 -11.38 -13.79
C LEU A 40 -1.79 -12.75 -13.13
N LYS A 41 -0.71 -13.31 -12.55
CA LYS A 41 -0.77 -14.56 -11.79
C LYS A 41 -1.66 -14.49 -10.54
N ASP A 42 -1.67 -13.36 -9.83
CA ASP A 42 -2.54 -13.14 -8.67
C ASP A 42 -3.37 -11.86 -8.85
N VAL A 43 -4.66 -12.06 -9.08
CA VAL A 43 -5.66 -11.00 -9.31
C VAL A 43 -5.95 -10.20 -8.03
N HIS A 44 -5.67 -10.76 -6.86
CA HIS A 44 -5.92 -10.13 -5.57
C HIS A 44 -4.83 -9.17 -5.13
N ILE A 45 -3.64 -9.18 -5.76
CA ILE A 45 -2.53 -8.28 -5.41
C ILE A 45 -2.99 -6.81 -5.47
N SER A 46 -3.66 -6.39 -6.54
CA SER A 46 -4.13 -5.01 -6.66
C SER A 46 -5.16 -4.63 -5.59
N ARG A 47 -5.97 -5.59 -5.11
CA ARG A 47 -6.90 -5.35 -3.99
C ARG A 47 -6.14 -5.21 -2.66
N LYS A 48 -5.16 -6.07 -2.40
CA LYS A 48 -4.33 -6.02 -1.18
C LYS A 48 -3.57 -4.68 -1.10
N LEU A 49 -2.95 -4.27 -2.20
CA LEU A 49 -2.22 -3.00 -2.28
C LEU A 49 -3.12 -1.78 -2.10
N ARG A 50 -4.31 -1.76 -2.72
CA ARG A 50 -5.29 -0.67 -2.50
C ARG A 50 -5.72 -0.56 -1.03
N LYS A 51 -5.95 -1.69 -0.37
CA LYS A 51 -6.27 -1.70 1.07
C LYS A 51 -5.10 -1.19 1.91
N SER A 52 -3.87 -1.62 1.59
CA SER A 52 -2.65 -1.15 2.25
C SER A 52 -2.47 0.36 2.09
N LEU A 53 -2.67 0.89 0.88
CA LEU A 53 -2.61 2.33 0.61
C LEU A 53 -3.64 3.11 1.43
N ALA A 54 -4.88 2.63 1.47
CA ALA A 54 -5.94 3.26 2.26
C ALA A 54 -5.56 3.31 3.75
N CYS A 55 -5.05 2.20 4.31
CA CYS A 55 -4.60 2.17 5.69
C CYS A 55 -3.44 3.14 5.96
N ALA A 56 -2.43 3.20 5.07
CA ALA A 56 -1.30 4.11 5.22
C ALA A 56 -1.76 5.58 5.24
N LEU A 57 -2.68 5.95 4.34
CA LEU A 57 -3.26 7.29 4.29
C LEU A 57 -4.10 7.61 5.52
N THR A 58 -4.85 6.65 6.06
CA THR A 58 -5.61 6.83 7.31
C THR A 58 -4.68 7.12 8.49
N PHE A 59 -3.62 6.33 8.69
CA PHE A 59 -2.67 6.56 9.78
C PHE A 59 -1.90 7.88 9.61
N LEU A 60 -1.58 8.24 8.38
CA LEU A 60 -0.95 9.53 8.08
C LEU A 60 -1.89 10.67 8.46
N LYS A 61 -3.18 10.58 8.11
CA LYS A 61 -4.17 11.60 8.50
C LYS A 61 -4.33 11.68 10.01
N GLN A 62 -4.35 10.54 10.71
CA GLN A 62 -4.42 10.49 12.18
C GLN A 62 -3.20 11.11 12.87
N LYS A 63 -2.01 11.04 12.27
CA LYS A 63 -0.79 11.67 12.82
C LYS A 63 -0.66 13.15 12.49
N SER A 64 -1.45 13.64 11.52
CA SER A 64 -1.52 15.06 11.14
C SER A 64 -2.61 15.85 11.88
N LEU A 65 -3.47 15.14 12.61
CA LEU A 65 -4.51 15.68 13.49
C LEU A 65 -3.96 15.74 14.92
#